data_AF-A0A9W6L5W5-F1
#
_entry.id   AF-A0A9W6L5W5-F1
#
_cell.length_a   1.000
_cell.length_b   1.000
_cell.length_c   1.000
_cell.angle_alpha   90.00
_cell.angle_beta   90.00
_cell.angle_gamma   90.00
#
_symmetry.space_group_name_H-M   'P 1'
#
loop_
_entity.id
_entity.type
_entity.pdbx_description
1 polymer ?
#
loop_
_entity_poly.entity_id
_entity_poly.type
_entity_poly.pdbx_seq_one_letter_code
_entity_poly.pdbx_strand_id
1 'polypeptide(L)'
;MFHPETPPGARAHLAHRTPRPWQSAAMAIDPTGADMKAFLGAAPDEPVTMLNLLRFVEGGRARYDEYIAHFRRTSERFGAQVVYYGYGGAPVVAEQGQDWDAVLLVHYPSRRAFSDMVRDPEYQQGTHLRTEALVEAVLQPTTPAP
;
A
#
# COMPACT_ATOMS: atom_id res chain seq x y z
N MET A 1 -24.90 61.44 -14.29
CA MET A 1 -25.36 60.57 -15.39
C MET A 1 -24.14 59.94 -16.03
N PHE A 2 -23.71 58.79 -15.52
CA PHE A 2 -22.78 57.85 -16.13
C PHE A 2 -23.01 56.52 -15.40
N HIS A 3 -23.68 55.58 -16.05
CA HIS A 3 -23.81 54.20 -15.59
C HIS A 3 -22.61 53.40 -16.13
N PRO A 4 -21.92 52.59 -15.32
CA PRO A 4 -21.12 51.50 -15.86
C PRO A 4 -22.02 50.27 -16.02
N GLU A 5 -22.06 49.76 -17.25
CA GLU A 5 -22.76 48.54 -17.63
C GLU A 5 -22.08 47.29 -17.05
N THR A 6 -22.88 46.34 -16.60
CA THR A 6 -22.45 45.01 -16.15
C THR A 6 -22.21 44.10 -17.37
N PRO A 7 -21.05 43.43 -17.52
CA PRO A 7 -20.88 42.47 -18.60
C PRO A 7 -21.66 41.17 -18.32
N PRO A 8 -22.31 40.57 -19.33
CA PRO A 8 -23.07 39.34 -19.15
C PRO A 8 -22.16 38.10 -19.22
N GLY A 9 -22.28 37.24 -18.21
CA GLY A 9 -21.94 35.82 -18.31
C GLY A 9 -20.47 35.45 -18.10
N ALA A 10 -20.14 35.01 -16.89
CA ALA A 10 -19.12 33.98 -16.70
C ALA A 10 -19.29 33.26 -15.35
N ARG A 11 -19.57 31.95 -15.46
CA ARG A 11 -19.17 30.89 -14.52
C ARG A 11 -19.96 30.76 -13.21
N ALA A 12 -21.06 30.03 -13.31
CA ALA A 12 -21.42 29.03 -12.30
C ALA A 12 -21.51 27.65 -12.96
N HIS A 13 -20.36 27.10 -13.36
CA HIS A 13 -20.30 25.65 -13.52
C HIS A 13 -20.25 25.06 -12.11
N LEU A 14 -21.41 24.67 -11.59
CA LEU A 14 -21.46 23.54 -10.67
C LEU A 14 -20.87 22.35 -11.44
N ALA A 15 -19.55 22.20 -11.35
CA ALA A 15 -18.94 20.93 -11.67
C ALA A 15 -19.51 19.95 -10.64
N HIS A 16 -20.44 19.12 -11.08
CA HIS A 16 -20.64 17.82 -10.50
C HIS A 16 -19.24 17.21 -10.38
N ARG A 17 -18.68 17.22 -9.17
CA ARG A 17 -17.42 16.54 -8.88
C ARG A 17 -17.71 15.08 -9.13
N THR A 18 -17.30 14.59 -10.29
CA THR A 18 -17.21 13.17 -10.55
C THR A 18 -16.42 12.57 -9.39
N PRO A 19 -16.99 11.61 -8.62
CA PRO A 19 -16.22 10.88 -7.64
C PRO A 19 -15.01 10.27 -8.37
N ARG A 20 -13.83 10.40 -7.78
CA ARG A 20 -12.61 9.81 -8.36
C ARG A 20 -12.81 8.28 -8.44
N PRO A 21 -12.25 7.61 -9.46
CA PRO A 21 -12.53 6.19 -9.76
C PRO A 21 -12.21 5.18 -8.64
N TRP A 22 -11.53 5.62 -7.58
CA TRP A 22 -11.19 4.80 -6.41
C TRP A 22 -12.18 4.91 -5.24
N GLN A 23 -13.15 5.82 -5.28
CA GLN A 23 -14.16 5.97 -4.21
C GLN A 23 -15.20 4.82 -4.20
N SER A 24 -15.13 3.89 -5.14
CA SER A 24 -16.04 2.74 -5.26
C SER A 24 -15.35 1.40 -5.53
N ALA A 25 -14.02 1.31 -5.44
CA ALA A 25 -13.30 0.06 -5.58
C ALA A 25 -13.02 -0.51 -4.18
N ALA A 26 -13.38 -1.78 -3.93
CA ALA A 26 -12.94 -2.50 -2.73
C ALA A 26 -11.42 -2.31 -2.58
N MET A 27 -11.00 -1.66 -1.51
CA MET A 27 -9.63 -1.16 -1.40
C MET A 27 -8.66 -2.34 -1.31
N ALA A 28 -7.65 -2.35 -2.17
CA ALA A 28 -6.69 -3.44 -2.26
C ALA A 28 -5.82 -3.45 -0.99
N ILE A 29 -6.06 -4.43 -0.12
CA ILE A 29 -5.23 -4.66 1.05
C ILE A 29 -4.35 -5.87 0.77
N ASP A 30 -4.94 -7.04 0.57
CA ASP A 30 -4.22 -8.30 0.36
C ASP A 30 -4.18 -8.72 -1.12
N PRO A 31 -3.07 -9.32 -1.60
CA PRO A 31 -2.97 -9.80 -2.97
C PRO A 31 -3.92 -10.98 -3.21
N THR A 32 -4.53 -11.03 -4.39
CA THR A 32 -5.36 -12.18 -4.81
C THR A 32 -4.49 -13.33 -5.32
N GLY A 33 -5.09 -14.52 -5.45
CA GLY A 33 -4.41 -15.66 -6.06
C GLY A 33 -3.95 -15.40 -7.50
N ALA A 34 -4.67 -14.56 -8.25
CA ALA A 34 -4.28 -14.14 -9.60
C ALA A 34 -3.02 -13.25 -9.57
N ASP A 35 -2.95 -12.29 -8.63
CA ASP A 35 -1.78 -11.43 -8.44
C ASP A 35 -0.54 -12.26 -8.09
N MET A 36 -0.69 -13.25 -7.22
CA MET A 36 0.39 -14.17 -6.83
C MET A 36 0.88 -15.01 -8.00
N LYS A 37 -0.03 -15.49 -8.85
CA LYS A 37 0.34 -16.23 -10.07
C LYS A 37 1.14 -15.34 -11.04
N ALA A 38 0.70 -14.11 -11.27
CA ALA A 38 1.40 -13.17 -12.15
C ALA A 38 2.78 -12.80 -11.58
N PHE A 39 2.86 -12.51 -10.29
CA PHE A 39 4.10 -12.18 -9.59
C PHE A 39 5.17 -13.27 -9.72
N LEU A 40 4.77 -14.54 -9.54
CA LEU A 40 5.65 -15.70 -9.67
C LEU A 40 6.05 -15.98 -11.14
N GLY A 41 5.16 -15.73 -12.09
CA GLY A 41 5.38 -16.05 -13.50
C GLY A 41 6.48 -15.24 -14.18
N ALA A 42 6.86 -14.09 -13.63
CA ALA A 42 7.85 -13.21 -14.27
C ALA A 42 9.32 -13.61 -13.97
N ALA A 43 9.68 -13.90 -12.71
CA ALA A 43 11.02 -14.37 -12.34
C ALA A 43 10.99 -15.01 -10.93
N PRO A 44 10.64 -16.30 -10.80
CA PRO A 44 10.29 -16.90 -9.51
C PRO A 44 11.47 -17.00 -8.53
N ASP A 45 12.68 -17.16 -9.06
CA ASP A 45 13.88 -17.44 -8.25
C ASP A 45 14.80 -16.21 -8.09
N GLU A 46 14.40 -15.04 -8.62
CA GLU A 46 15.13 -13.79 -8.45
C GLU A 46 14.76 -13.07 -7.15
N PRO A 47 15.74 -12.41 -6.49
CA PRO A 47 15.48 -11.58 -5.31
C PRO A 47 14.53 -10.42 -5.60
N VAL A 48 13.82 -9.97 -4.57
CA VAL A 48 12.83 -8.89 -4.69
C VAL A 48 12.75 -8.09 -3.41
N THR A 49 12.57 -6.77 -3.54
CA THR A 49 12.22 -5.90 -2.42
C THR A 49 10.78 -5.44 -2.59
N MET A 50 9.91 -5.79 -1.65
CA MET A 50 8.51 -5.38 -1.65
C MET A 50 8.38 -4.03 -0.97
N LEU A 51 7.98 -3.01 -1.75
CA LEU A 51 7.52 -1.72 -1.26
C LEU A 51 6.08 -1.85 -0.76
N ASN A 52 5.85 -1.41 0.47
CA ASN A 52 4.54 -1.28 1.08
C ASN A 52 4.30 0.20 1.39
N LEU A 53 3.26 0.77 0.82
CA LEU A 53 2.72 2.08 1.21
C LEU A 53 1.39 1.85 1.89
N LEU A 54 1.22 2.39 3.10
CA LEU A 54 0.18 1.95 4.02
C LEU A 54 -0.67 3.13 4.47
N ARG A 55 -1.99 2.96 4.44
CA ARG A 55 -2.95 3.88 5.05
C ARG A 55 -3.73 3.14 6.12
N PHE A 56 -3.71 3.66 7.35
CA PHE A 56 -4.34 3.02 8.50
C PHE A 56 -5.80 3.43 8.65
N VAL A 57 -6.60 2.53 9.25
CA VAL A 57 -7.85 2.93 9.90
C VAL A 57 -7.54 3.64 11.23
N GLU A 58 -8.54 4.25 11.87
CA GLU A 58 -8.39 4.79 13.22
C GLU A 58 -7.92 3.69 14.20
N GLY A 59 -6.84 3.96 14.94
CA GLY A 59 -6.20 2.98 15.83
C GLY A 59 -5.43 1.85 15.11
N GLY A 60 -5.44 1.81 13.77
CA GLY A 60 -4.82 0.76 12.97
C GLY A 60 -3.30 0.65 13.14
N ARG A 61 -2.62 1.76 13.47
CA ARG A 61 -1.17 1.78 13.70
C ARG A 61 -0.70 0.76 14.73
N ALA A 62 -1.31 0.73 15.92
CA ALA A 62 -0.91 -0.20 16.99
C ALA A 62 -1.12 -1.66 16.56
N ARG A 63 -2.24 -1.94 15.88
CA ARG A 63 -2.51 -3.27 15.32
C ARG A 63 -1.50 -3.66 14.24
N TYR A 64 -1.06 -2.70 13.42
CA TYR A 64 -0.03 -2.94 12.42
C TYR A 64 1.34 -3.20 13.05
N ASP A 65 1.66 -2.57 14.17
CA ASP A 65 2.89 -2.85 14.92
C ASP A 65 2.90 -4.30 15.45
N GLU A 66 1.74 -4.81 15.90
CA GLU A 66 1.57 -6.23 16.25
C GLU A 66 1.77 -7.14 15.04
N TYR A 67 1.20 -6.76 13.88
CA TYR A 67 1.44 -7.46 12.62
C TYR A 67 2.94 -7.49 12.26
N ILE A 68 3.68 -6.38 12.41
CA ILE A 68 5.12 -6.34 12.14
C ILE A 68 5.90 -7.25 13.09
N ALA A 69 5.55 -7.28 14.37
CA ALA A 69 6.18 -8.20 15.33
C ALA A 69 5.93 -9.68 14.94
N HIS A 70 4.70 -10.01 14.53
CA HIS A 70 4.35 -11.33 14.01
C HIS A 70 5.09 -11.66 12.71
N PHE A 71 5.10 -10.72 11.77
CA PHE A 71 5.78 -10.84 10.48
C PHE A 71 7.25 -11.18 10.68
N ARG A 72 7.97 -10.41 11.53
CA ARG A 72 9.40 -10.64 11.78
C ARG A 72 9.69 -12.05 12.29
N ARG A 73 8.88 -12.54 13.23
CA ARG A 73 9.03 -13.87 13.83
C ARG A 73 8.82 -15.00 12.82
N THR A 74 7.79 -14.88 11.99
CA THR A 74 7.34 -15.97 11.11
C THR A 74 8.04 -15.97 9.74
N SER A 75 8.55 -14.81 9.30
CA SER A 75 9.15 -14.65 7.98
C SER A 75 10.66 -14.95 7.93
N GLU A 76 11.36 -14.93 9.08
CA GLU A 76 12.81 -15.11 9.16
C GLU A 76 13.28 -16.43 8.52
N ARG A 77 12.55 -17.53 8.73
CA ARG A 77 12.89 -18.84 8.15
C ARG A 77 12.82 -18.90 6.63
N PHE A 78 12.14 -17.94 6.00
CA PHE A 78 12.06 -17.80 4.55
C PHE A 78 13.10 -16.82 4.01
N GLY A 79 13.98 -16.29 4.88
CA GLY A 79 15.00 -15.30 4.52
C GLY A 79 14.47 -13.89 4.30
N ALA A 80 13.23 -13.60 4.73
CA ALA A 80 12.68 -12.26 4.63
C ALA A 80 13.41 -11.28 5.57
N GLN A 81 13.69 -10.08 5.08
CA GLN A 81 14.40 -9.05 5.82
C GLN A 81 13.66 -7.72 5.72
N VAL A 82 13.20 -7.20 6.86
CA VAL A 82 12.66 -5.83 6.90
C VAL A 82 13.82 -4.84 6.79
N VAL A 83 13.97 -4.24 5.61
CA VAL A 83 15.02 -3.28 5.29
C VAL A 83 14.71 -1.91 5.92
N TYR A 84 13.44 -1.52 5.90
CA TYR A 84 12.98 -0.26 6.45
C TYR A 84 11.53 -0.38 6.92
N TYR A 85 11.22 0.20 8.07
CA TYR A 85 9.85 0.45 8.50
C TYR A 85 9.81 1.80 9.19
N GLY A 86 8.92 2.68 8.75
CA GLY A 86 8.78 4.01 9.34
C GLY A 86 7.42 4.62 9.10
N TYR A 87 7.00 5.48 10.02
CA TYR A 87 5.75 6.24 9.90
C TYR A 87 5.95 7.46 9.00
N GLY A 88 4.94 7.75 8.20
CA GLY A 88 4.91 8.90 7.30
C GLY A 88 4.84 10.21 8.06
N GLY A 89 5.62 11.19 7.60
CA GLY A 89 5.43 12.60 7.95
C GLY A 89 4.60 13.32 6.89
N ALA A 90 4.49 14.64 7.03
CA ALA A 90 3.90 15.47 5.97
C ALA A 90 4.72 15.31 4.67
N PRO A 91 4.09 14.97 3.53
CA PRO A 91 4.81 14.83 2.28
C PRO A 91 5.32 16.19 1.80
N VAL A 92 6.58 16.22 1.33
CA VAL A 92 7.19 17.43 0.77
C VAL A 92 6.65 17.72 -0.63
N VAL A 93 6.42 16.67 -1.43
CA VAL A 93 5.83 16.72 -2.78
C VAL A 93 4.97 15.48 -2.96
N ALA A 94 3.66 15.67 -3.12
CA ALA A 94 2.69 14.59 -3.36
C ALA A 94 1.40 15.18 -3.94
N GLU A 95 0.72 14.41 -4.79
CA GLU A 95 -0.65 14.73 -5.18
C GLU A 95 -1.61 14.48 -4.01
N GLN A 96 -2.78 15.11 -4.04
CA GLN A 96 -3.81 14.87 -3.03
C GLN A 96 -4.20 13.39 -2.96
N GLY A 97 -4.02 12.79 -1.78
CA GLY A 97 -4.30 11.37 -1.51
C GLY A 97 -3.07 10.46 -1.53
N GLN A 98 -1.86 11.00 -1.76
CA GLN A 98 -0.60 10.25 -1.72
C GLN A 98 0.19 10.45 -0.41
N ASP A 99 -0.49 10.90 0.64
CA ASP A 99 -0.04 10.98 2.02
C ASP A 99 -0.17 9.62 2.72
N TRP A 100 0.90 8.83 2.72
CA TRP A 100 0.90 7.50 3.34
C TRP A 100 1.28 7.57 4.83
N ASP A 101 0.56 6.81 5.66
CA ASP A 101 0.78 6.77 7.11
C ASP A 101 2.03 5.98 7.51
N ALA A 102 2.46 5.03 6.67
CA ALA A 102 3.71 4.31 6.86
C ALA A 102 4.28 3.76 5.55
N VAL A 103 5.58 3.51 5.58
CA VAL A 103 6.32 2.83 4.52
C VAL A 103 7.05 1.63 5.11
N LEU A 104 6.93 0.48 4.44
CA LEU A 104 7.64 -0.75 4.78
C LEU A 104 8.37 -1.28 3.54
N LEU A 105 9.64 -1.60 3.69
CA LEU A 105 10.46 -2.29 2.69
C LEU A 105 10.87 -3.65 3.22
N VAL A 106 10.54 -4.71 2.50
CA VAL A 106 10.94 -6.07 2.85
C VAL A 106 11.67 -6.72 1.68
N HIS A 107 12.91 -7.13 1.92
CA HIS A 107 13.69 -7.93 1.00
C HIS A 107 13.38 -9.42 1.17
N TYR A 108 13.28 -10.14 0.06
CA TYR A 108 13.17 -11.60 0.01
C TYR A 108 14.25 -12.15 -0.92
N PRO A 109 14.85 -13.32 -0.59
CA PRO A 109 15.87 -13.94 -1.42
C PRO A 109 15.32 -14.41 -2.76
N SER A 110 14.01 -14.67 -2.85
CA SER A 110 13.31 -14.92 -4.11
C SER A 110 11.82 -14.62 -4.01
N ARG A 111 11.15 -14.46 -5.16
CA ARG A 111 9.68 -14.37 -5.22
C ARG A 111 8.99 -15.65 -4.72
N ARG A 112 9.62 -16.81 -4.94
CA ARG A 112 9.20 -18.09 -4.39
C ARG A 112 9.23 -18.08 -2.87
N ALA A 113 10.29 -17.57 -2.24
CA ALA A 113 10.38 -17.45 -0.78
C ALA A 113 9.23 -16.60 -0.20
N PHE A 114 8.87 -15.50 -0.87
CA PHE A 114 7.67 -14.72 -0.50
C PHE A 114 6.38 -15.55 -0.63
N SER A 115 6.20 -16.26 -1.75
CA SER A 115 5.00 -17.09 -1.95
C SER A 115 4.89 -18.23 -0.94
N ASP A 116 6.01 -18.86 -0.58
CA ASP A 116 6.04 -19.95 0.39
C ASP A 116 5.71 -19.42 1.79
N MET A 117 6.24 -18.24 2.16
CA MET A 117 5.87 -17.55 3.40
C MET A 117 4.38 -17.21 3.46
N VAL A 118 3.78 -16.66 2.39
CA VAL A 118 2.35 -16.29 2.39
C VAL A 118 1.43 -17.51 2.55
N ARG A 119 1.87 -18.70 2.11
CA ARG A 119 1.14 -19.96 2.26
C ARG A 119 1.33 -20.62 3.61
N ASP A 120 2.25 -20.13 4.41
CA ASP A 120 2.61 -20.73 5.67
C ASP A 120 1.49 -20.55 6.73
N PRO A 121 1.04 -21.62 7.39
CA PRO A 121 -0.03 -21.52 8.39
C PRO A 121 0.32 -20.65 9.60
N GLU A 122 1.58 -20.58 10.00
CA GLU A 122 2.02 -19.75 11.13
C GLU A 122 2.01 -18.27 10.74
N TYR A 123 2.46 -17.95 9.53
CA TYR A 123 2.32 -16.61 8.96
C TYR A 123 0.85 -16.18 8.89
N GLN A 124 -0.02 -17.04 8.37
CA GLN A 124 -1.45 -16.76 8.20
C GLN A 124 -2.20 -16.44 9.51
N GLN A 125 -1.73 -16.93 10.65
CA GLN A 125 -2.36 -16.63 11.95
C GLN A 125 -2.40 -15.13 12.27
N GLY A 126 -1.45 -14.34 11.75
CA GLY A 126 -1.37 -12.90 12.01
C GLY A 126 -1.79 -12.01 10.84
N THR A 127 -2.21 -12.56 9.69
CA THR A 127 -2.55 -11.73 8.52
C THR A 127 -3.79 -10.86 8.75
N HIS A 128 -4.74 -11.31 9.57
CA HIS A 128 -5.91 -10.52 9.95
C HIS A 128 -5.53 -9.17 10.59
N LEU A 129 -4.44 -9.11 11.35
CA LEU A 129 -3.94 -7.87 11.96
C LEU A 129 -3.62 -6.81 10.89
N ARG A 130 -3.03 -7.23 9.76
CA ARG A 130 -2.77 -6.35 8.61
C ARG A 130 -4.08 -5.91 7.96
N THR A 131 -4.98 -6.85 7.68
CA THR A 131 -6.27 -6.56 7.03
C THR A 131 -7.12 -5.59 7.86
N GLU A 132 -7.16 -5.76 9.17
CA GLU A 132 -7.93 -4.92 10.10
C GLU A 132 -7.25 -3.59 10.45
N ALA A 133 -5.95 -3.44 10.16
CA ALA A 133 -5.21 -2.22 10.43
C ALA A 133 -5.29 -1.21 9.29
N LEU A 134 -5.57 -1.67 8.07
CA LEU A 134 -5.41 -0.88 6.86
C LEU A 134 -6.75 -0.53 6.23
N VAL A 135 -6.84 0.68 5.71
CA VAL A 135 -7.88 1.06 4.76
C VAL A 135 -7.37 0.91 3.33
N GLU A 136 -6.07 1.10 3.10
CA GLU A 136 -5.43 1.04 1.79
C GLU A 136 -4.02 0.49 1.90
N ALA A 137 -3.58 -0.27 0.89
CA ALA A 137 -2.19 -0.63 0.72
C ALA A 137 -1.76 -0.61 -0.75
N VAL A 138 -0.53 -0.15 -0.98
CA VAL A 138 0.22 -0.51 -2.19
C VAL A 138 1.21 -1.58 -1.79
N LEU A 139 1.24 -2.69 -2.54
CA LEU A 139 2.25 -3.73 -2.42
C LEU A 139 2.93 -3.89 -3.78
N GLN A 140 4.11 -3.31 -3.92
CA GLN A 140 4.81 -3.22 -5.20
C GLN A 140 6.17 -3.94 -5.15
N PRO A 141 6.43 -4.91 -6.04
CA PRO A 141 7.76 -5.47 -6.17
C PRO A 141 8.71 -4.48 -6.82
N THR A 142 9.91 -4.37 -6.26
CA THR A 142 11.00 -3.53 -6.76
C THR A 142 12.29 -4.35 -6.82
N THR A 143 13.18 -3.96 -7.71
CA THR A 143 14.55 -4.48 -7.77
C THR A 143 15.52 -3.32 -7.51
N PRO A 144 16.64 -3.55 -6.81
CA PRO A 144 17.66 -2.53 -6.65
C PRO A 144 18.17 -2.04 -8.01
N ALA A 145 18.45 -0.74 -8.12
CA ALA A 145 19.23 -0.22 -9.23
C ALA A 145 20.68 -0.76 -9.14
N PRO A 146 21.35 -0.98 -10.27
CA PRO A 146 22.75 -1.40 -10.31
C PRO A 146 23.71 -0.35 -9.74
#